data_AF-A0A966EY35-F1
#
_entry.id   AF-A0A966EY35-F1
#
_cell.length_a   1.000
_cell.length_b   1.000
_cell.length_c   1.000
_cell.angle_alpha   90.00
_cell.angle_beta   90.00
_cell.angle_gamma   90.00
#
_symmetry.space_group_name_H-M   'P 1'
#
loop_
_entity.id
_entity.type
_entity.pdbx_description
1 polymer ?
#
loop_
_entity_poly.entity_id
_entity_poly.type
_entity_poly.pdbx_seq_one_letter_code
_entity_poly.pdbx_strand_id
1 'polypeptide(L)' 'DLQREAKTQAAIRDLIARGWVKTAHDVAEGGLAMALAEMCFPYGLGATVELRDQNRADALLYGEAPSRILFTVS' A
#
# COMPACT_ATOMS: atom_id res chain seq x y z
N ASP A 1 -0.52 3.73 16.48
CA ASP A 1 0.70 3.62 17.31
C ASP A 1 1.86 4.21 16.51
N LEU A 2 2.49 5.27 17.04
CA LEU A 2 3.61 5.95 16.38
C LEU A 2 4.85 5.06 16.22
N GLN A 3 5.05 4.08 17.09
CA GLN A 3 6.16 3.13 16.96
C GLN A 3 5.99 2.25 15.72
N ARG A 4 4.76 1.82 15.43
CA ARG A 4 4.44 1.05 14.23
C ARG A 4 4.67 1.89 12.96
N GLU A 5 4.28 3.16 12.99
CA GLU A 5 4.51 4.09 11.89
C GLU A 5 6.00 4.25 11.61
N ALA A 6 6.78 4.57 12.64
CA ALA A 6 8.24 4.73 12.51
C ALA A 6 8.92 3.48 11.94
N LYS A 7 8.52 2.28 12.40
CA LYS A 7 9.04 1.01 11.87
C LYS A 7 8.65 0.79 10.40
N THR A 8 7.42 1.10 10.03
CA THR A 8 6.91 0.95 8.65
C THR A 8 7.66 1.88 7.69
N GLN A 9 7.82 3.15 8.09
CA GLN A 9 8.58 4.15 7.33
C GLN A 9 10.07 3.77 7.20
N ALA A 10 10.69 3.28 8.28
CA ALA A 10 12.07 2.81 8.24
C ALA A 10 12.25 1.62 7.30
N ALA A 11 11.33 0.64 7.33
CA ALA A 11 11.38 -0.54 6.49
C ALA A 11 11.27 -0.20 4.99
N ILE A 12 10.28 0.61 4.60
CA ILE A 12 10.12 0.95 3.17
C ILE A 12 11.32 1.76 2.64
N ARG A 13 11.87 2.67 3.45
CA ARG A 13 13.05 3.46 3.08
C ARG A 13 14.29 2.60 2.87
N ASP A 14 14.50 1.59 3.72
CA ASP A 14 15.60 0.63 3.55
C ASP A 14 15.42 -0.20 2.27
N LEU A 15 14.21 -0.69 1.98
CA LEU A 15 13.93 -1.43 0.75
C LEU A 15 14.13 -0.59 -0.52
N ILE A 16 13.75 0.69 -0.47
CA ILE A 16 14.01 1.66 -1.55
C ILE A 16 15.52 1.91 -1.71
N ALA A 17 16.25 2.12 -0.61
CA ALA A 17 17.70 2.36 -0.65
C ALA A 17 18.47 1.16 -1.23
N ARG A 18 17.96 -0.06 -1.04
CA ARG A 18 18.50 -1.29 -1.64
C ARG A 18 18.13 -1.48 -3.11
N GLY A 19 17.26 -0.63 -3.66
CA GLY A 19 16.79 -0.70 -5.05
C GLY A 19 15.80 -1.84 -5.33
N TRP A 20 15.19 -2.43 -4.29
CA TRP A 20 14.26 -3.54 -4.43
C TRP A 20 12.84 -3.10 -4.77
N VAL A 21 12.47 -1.88 -4.37
CA VAL A 21 11.15 -1.28 -4.62
C VAL A 21 11.14 -0.57 -5.97
N LYS A 22 10.12 -0.80 -6.78
CA LYS A 22 9.89 -0.09 -8.06
C LYS A 22 8.96 1.11 -7.91
N THR A 23 7.90 0.95 -7.16
CA THR A 23 6.94 2.00 -6.79
C THR A 23 6.38 1.71 -5.41
N ALA A 24 6.05 2.76 -4.66
CA ALA A 24 5.42 2.67 -3.35
C ALA A 24 4.39 3.79 -3.19
N HIS A 25 3.28 3.48 -2.51
CA HIS A 25 2.20 4.40 -2.19
C HIS A 25 1.65 4.07 -0.80
N ASP A 26 1.40 5.08 0.03
CA ASP A 26 0.77 4.87 1.32
C ASP A 26 -0.72 4.53 1.15
N VAL A 27 -1.29 3.83 2.13
CA VAL A 27 -2.72 3.52 2.13
C VAL A 27 -3.41 4.35 3.20
N ALA A 28 -3.88 5.53 2.80
CA ALA A 28 -4.50 6.54 3.65
C ALA A 28 -6.01 6.67 3.39
N GLU A 29 -6.47 7.87 3.02
CA GLU A 29 -7.89 8.19 2.75
C GLU A 29 -8.42 7.35 1.58
N GLY A 30 -9.63 6.81 1.73
CA GLY A 30 -10.24 5.93 0.72
C GLY A 30 -9.69 4.50 0.69
N GLY A 31 -8.71 4.18 1.54
CA GLY A 31 -8.25 2.81 1.79
C GLY A 31 -7.45 2.18 0.63
N LEU A 32 -7.39 0.84 0.65
CA LEU A 32 -6.59 0.04 -0.28
C LEU A 32 -7.03 0.21 -1.74
N ALA A 33 -8.34 0.33 -1.98
CA ALA A 33 -8.89 0.51 -3.31
C ALA A 33 -8.42 1.83 -3.94
N MET A 34 -8.40 2.92 -3.17
CA MET A 34 -7.93 4.21 -3.64
C MET A 34 -6.43 4.17 -3.93
N ALA A 35 -5.62 3.67 -2.99
CA ALA A 35 -4.17 3.55 -3.17
C ALA A 35 -3.79 2.71 -4.40
N LEU A 36 -4.50 1.60 -4.66
CA LEU A 36 -4.32 0.81 -5.88
C LEU A 36 -4.64 1.63 -7.14
N ALA A 37 -5.75 2.37 -7.14
CA ALA A 37 -6.15 3.20 -8.27
C ALA A 37 -5.12 4.31 -8.55
N GLU A 38 -4.65 5.01 -7.51
CA GLU A 38 -3.63 6.05 -7.60
C GLU A 38 -2.29 5.52 -8.11
N MET A 39 -1.92 4.28 -7.79
CA MET A 39 -0.73 3.64 -8.37
C MET A 39 -0.91 3.30 -9.87
N CYS A 40 -2.14 3.06 -10.32
CA CYS A 40 -2.46 2.69 -11.70
C CYS A 40 -2.56 3.89 -12.64
N PHE A 41 -3.07 5.04 -12.16
CA PHE A 41 -3.36 6.20 -13.00
C PHE A 41 -2.15 6.80 -13.75
N PRO A 42 -0.95 6.98 -13.15
CA PRO A 42 0.15 7.68 -13.81
C PRO A 42 0.65 6.99 -15.08
N TYR A 43 0.48 5.67 -15.18
CA TYR A 43 1.01 4.87 -16.28
C TYR A 43 -0.07 4.16 -17.11
N GLY A 44 -1.35 4.29 -16.72
CA GLY A 44 -2.44 3.57 -17.37
C GLY A 44 -2.31 2.04 -17.25
N LEU A 45 -1.61 1.55 -16.23
CA LEU A 45 -1.41 0.12 -15.97
C LEU A 45 -2.36 -0.32 -14.87
N GLY A 46 -3.16 -1.37 -15.12
CA GLY A 46 -4.02 -1.94 -14.10
C GLY A 46 -3.29 -2.85 -13.11
N ALA A 47 -4.02 -3.27 -12.06
CA ALA A 47 -3.56 -4.26 -11.09
C ALA A 47 -4.60 -5.38 -10.94
N THR A 48 -4.14 -6.61 -10.76
CA THR A 48 -4.98 -7.74 -10.33
C THR A 48 -4.52 -8.14 -8.95
N VAL A 49 -5.42 -8.09 -7.97
CA VAL A 49 -5.13 -8.42 -6.57
C VAL A 49 -6.17 -9.39 -6.04
N GLU A 50 -5.76 -10.21 -5.08
CA GLU A 50 -6.64 -11.11 -4.35
C GLU A 50 -6.64 -10.72 -2.88
N LEU A 51 -7.82 -10.43 -2.33
CA LEU A 51 -7.98 -10.11 -0.91
C LEU A 51 -8.37 -11.38 -0.16
N ARG A 52 -7.44 -11.92 0.62
CA ARG A 52 -7.64 -13.14 1.43
C ARG A 52 -7.81 -12.78 2.89
N ASP A 53 -9.03 -12.40 3.26
CA ASP A 53 -9.40 -12.11 4.64
C ASP A 53 -10.88 -12.46 4.88
N GLN A 54 -11.24 -12.80 6.12
CA GLN A 54 -12.62 -13.13 6.52
C GLN A 54 -13.48 -11.89 6.80
N ASN A 55 -12.85 -10.72 6.86
CA ASN A 55 -13.52 -9.43 6.99
C ASN A 55 -14.38 -9.12 5.76
N ARG A 56 -15.36 -8.22 5.96
CA ARG A 56 -16.18 -7.73 4.85
C ARG A 56 -15.32 -7.02 3.80
N ALA A 57 -15.67 -7.22 2.53
CA ALA A 57 -14.91 -6.66 1.41
C ALA A 57 -14.80 -5.13 1.44
N ASP A 58 -15.84 -4.42 1.88
CA ASP A 58 -15.82 -2.96 2.01
C ASP A 58 -14.84 -2.48 3.08
N ALA A 59 -14.75 -3.18 4.22
CA ALA A 59 -13.76 -2.88 5.24
C ALA A 59 -12.32 -3.13 4.75
N LEU A 60 -12.11 -4.14 3.90
CA LEU A 60 -10.79 -4.41 3.31
C LEU A 60 -10.39 -3.38 2.27
N LEU A 61 -11.34 -2.98 1.41
CA LEU A 61 -11.10 -2.09 0.29
C LEU A 61 -11.01 -0.62 0.73
N TYR A 62 -11.91 -0.19 1.61
CA TYR A 62 -12.10 1.22 1.96
C TYR A 62 -11.76 1.52 3.42
N GLY A 63 -11.39 0.52 4.21
CA GLY A 63 -10.94 0.73 5.58
C GLY A 63 -9.64 1.51 5.63
N GLU A 64 -9.65 2.60 6.39
CA GLU A 64 -8.52 3.49 6.60
C GLU A 64 -7.78 3.10 7.88
N ALA A 65 -6.47 2.94 7.78
CA ALA A 65 -5.61 2.67 8.92
C ALA A 65 -4.19 3.17 8.64
N PRO A 66 -3.53 3.81 9.63
CA PRO A 66 -2.16 4.27 9.45
C PRO A 66 -1.19 3.08 9.35
N SER A 67 0.06 3.38 8.97
CA SER A 67 1.15 2.40 8.92
C SER A 67 0.92 1.26 7.93
N ARG A 68 0.39 1.59 6.75
CA ARG A 68 0.21 0.67 5.62
C ARG A 68 0.77 1.30 4.35
N ILE A 69 1.53 0.53 3.60
CA ILE A 69 2.16 0.96 2.35
C ILE A 69 2.01 -0.18 1.35
N LEU A 70 1.57 0.15 0.13
CA LEU A 70 1.57 -0.74 -1.02
C LEU A 70 2.82 -0.47 -1.85
N PHE A 71 3.53 -1.51 -2.29
CA PHE A 71 4.71 -1.35 -3.12
C PHE A 71 4.88 -2.54 -4.07
N THR A 72 5.61 -2.35 -5.16
CA THR A 72 5.96 -3.41 -6.11
C THR A 72 7.45 -3.67 -6.13
N VAL A 73 7.82 -4.89 -6.52
CA VAL A 73 9.21 -5.37 -6.65
C VAL A 73 9.40 -5.97 -8.05
N SER A 74 10.65 -6.33 -8.40
CA SER A 74 10.96 -7.13 -9.61
C SER A 74 11.19 -8.59 -9.28
#